data_AF-E0E3H0-F1
#
_entry.id   AF-E0E3H0-F1
#
_cell.length_a   1.000
_cell.length_b   1.000
_cell.length_c   1.000
_cell.angle_alpha   90.00
_cell.angle_beta   90.00
_cell.angle_gamma   90.00
#
_symmetry.space_group_name_H-M   'P 1'
#
loop_
_entity.id
_entity.type
_entity.pdbx_description
1 polymer ?
#
loop_
_entity_poly.entity_id
_entity_poly.type
_entity_poly.pdbx_seq_one_letter_code
_entity_poly.pdbx_strand_id
1 'polypeptide(L)'
;MNRKISMVLTLSMLVNVLAYAGSLAFAESSEVVDGQSNLVAEEIISSDNLKREDVTTSLAKDNKDTVANSAVQLENLADVKSKIEADAKVAIELPTKIQLGQSVISGKLVRGIGVSVYTLTDKEFTDKKFVPTSDALISNPKYNVNTQDGKFSLTINTANLKAGNHLALCIYYSLRESDGKIVNKSFFINATYGDAATPNPQPDPSQPTNEKRISGNDRFATNLASVKKTFKSSQTVVVASGNSFADPLAAGPLAMKYNAPIIFSDKGGLKEEAVKLIKDLGATNIIIVGGLNSVPASVVSQLPGLNVRRISGSDRYETSAKLVKEFGSSRHIVFTDGRKFADALSATPLAKKLNSPILLVNSLDKLPKNLAIYRDAYIIGGKNSVGLDIENRLKSVKGDKVYRIFGQDRESTSNQVAQVLKYNENILANGSSFADALSAVNLLNNGGKNLLLVKKNSISRDNKELTLNKTNYIIGGYNTVSKTILGY
;
A
#
# COMPACT_ATOMS: atom_id res chain seq x y z
N MET A 1 -43.20 4.58 -47.47
CA MET A 1 -41.91 4.99 -48.05
C MET A 1 -40.81 4.12 -47.45
N ASN A 2 -40.23 3.25 -48.29
CA ASN A 2 -38.93 2.56 -48.28
C ASN A 2 -38.22 2.24 -46.95
N ARG A 3 -37.72 1.03 -46.67
CA ARG A 3 -37.65 -0.29 -47.35
C ARG A 3 -37.21 -1.34 -46.29
N LYS A 4 -37.61 -2.59 -46.51
CA LYS A 4 -37.38 -3.81 -45.70
C LYS A 4 -35.95 -4.42 -45.87
N ILE A 5 -35.71 -5.53 -45.12
CA ILE A 5 -34.84 -6.73 -45.37
C ILE A 5 -33.44 -6.65 -44.73
N SER A 6 -32.84 -7.67 -44.07
CA SER A 6 -33.26 -8.99 -43.56
C SER A 6 -32.17 -9.53 -42.62
N MET A 7 -32.56 -10.46 -41.74
CA MET A 7 -31.70 -11.38 -40.99
C MET A 7 -31.35 -12.58 -41.89
N VAL A 8 -30.07 -12.92 -42.10
CA VAL A 8 -29.59 -14.25 -42.56
C VAL A 8 -28.26 -14.57 -41.87
N LEU A 9 -28.30 -15.64 -41.08
CA LEU A 9 -27.17 -16.43 -40.57
C LEU A 9 -26.57 -17.27 -41.72
N THR A 10 -25.24 -17.44 -41.77
CA THR A 10 -24.58 -18.74 -42.06
C THR A 10 -23.07 -18.73 -41.77
N LEU A 11 -22.65 -19.66 -40.89
CA LEU A 11 -21.41 -20.47 -40.80
C LEU A 11 -20.01 -19.80 -40.95
N SER A 12 -19.07 -19.93 -40.03
CA SER A 12 -18.64 -21.17 -39.36
C SER A 12 -17.83 -20.92 -38.06
N MET A 13 -18.05 -21.81 -37.08
CA MET A 13 -17.36 -21.95 -35.80
C MET A 13 -15.94 -22.54 -35.94
N LEU A 14 -15.21 -22.52 -34.79
CA LEU A 14 -14.11 -23.38 -34.26
C LEU A 14 -12.81 -22.57 -34.02
N VAL A 15 -12.12 -22.55 -32.87
CA VAL A 15 -12.10 -23.28 -31.58
C VAL A 15 -11.46 -22.36 -30.51
N ASN A 16 -11.70 -22.67 -29.22
CA ASN A 16 -11.14 -22.13 -27.96
C ASN A 16 -12.00 -21.14 -27.16
N VAL A 17 -13.28 -21.51 -26.99
CA VAL A 17 -13.97 -21.39 -25.69
C VAL A 17 -13.88 -22.74 -25.00
N LEU A 18 -12.86 -22.93 -24.15
CA LEU A 18 -12.80 -24.06 -23.19
C LEU A 18 -11.78 -23.76 -22.08
N ALA A 19 -11.98 -22.64 -21.39
CA ALA A 19 -11.48 -22.40 -20.03
C ALA A 19 -11.99 -21.04 -19.51
N TYR A 20 -13.31 -20.86 -19.35
CA TYR A 20 -13.84 -19.83 -18.41
C TYR A 20 -15.37 -19.84 -18.18
N ALA A 21 -16.13 -20.79 -18.75
CA ALA A 21 -17.59 -20.88 -18.56
C ALA A 21 -17.97 -21.90 -17.45
N GLY A 22 -17.30 -21.83 -16.30
CA GLY A 22 -17.53 -22.77 -15.18
C GLY A 22 -17.85 -22.12 -13.83
N SER A 23 -18.08 -20.80 -13.76
CA SER A 23 -18.27 -20.13 -12.45
C SER A 23 -19.39 -19.08 -12.41
N LEU A 24 -20.29 -19.04 -13.39
CA LEU A 24 -21.40 -18.07 -13.44
C LEU A 24 -22.79 -18.72 -13.52
N ALA A 25 -22.93 -19.92 -12.96
CA ALA A 25 -24.24 -20.57 -12.80
C ALA A 25 -24.41 -21.10 -11.37
N PHE A 26 -24.45 -20.20 -10.39
CA PHE A 26 -25.15 -20.38 -9.11
C PHE A 26 -25.45 -19.00 -8.53
N ALA A 27 -26.71 -18.83 -8.09
CA ALA A 27 -27.36 -17.60 -7.61
C ALA A 27 -27.73 -16.59 -8.71
N GLU A 28 -28.96 -16.13 -8.86
CA GLU A 28 -30.19 -16.33 -8.09
C GLU A 28 -31.34 -15.87 -8.98
N SER A 29 -32.37 -16.71 -9.07
CA SER A 29 -33.71 -16.36 -9.55
C SER A 29 -34.49 -15.70 -8.41
N SER A 30 -35.05 -14.51 -8.62
CA SER A 30 -36.42 -14.15 -8.17
C SER A 30 -36.77 -12.69 -8.49
N GLU A 31 -38.01 -12.51 -8.93
CA GLU A 31 -38.70 -11.28 -9.32
C GLU A 31 -39.06 -10.37 -8.13
N VAL A 32 -39.09 -9.05 -8.33
CA VAL A 32 -40.03 -8.07 -7.72
C VAL A 32 -40.07 -6.84 -8.67
N VAL A 33 -41.16 -6.59 -9.43
CA VAL A 33 -42.35 -5.75 -9.18
C VAL A 33 -42.08 -4.23 -9.02
N ASP A 34 -42.81 -3.49 -9.84
CA ASP A 34 -42.92 -2.03 -10.06
C ASP A 34 -43.43 -1.24 -8.82
N GLY A 35 -43.08 0.06 -8.72
CA GLY A 35 -43.69 0.98 -7.75
C GLY A 35 -42.84 2.16 -7.22
N GLN A 36 -42.85 3.27 -7.95
CA GLN A 36 -42.88 4.69 -7.51
C GLN A 36 -41.82 5.32 -6.54
N SER A 37 -41.02 6.20 -7.16
CA SER A 37 -40.80 7.63 -6.84
C SER A 37 -39.81 8.11 -5.75
N ASN A 38 -38.89 8.94 -6.26
CA ASN A 38 -38.29 10.17 -5.70
C ASN A 38 -37.32 10.11 -4.52
N LEU A 39 -36.02 10.11 -4.85
CA LEU A 39 -35.04 11.02 -4.24
C LEU A 39 -34.08 11.52 -5.32
N VAL A 40 -34.06 12.84 -5.51
CA VAL A 40 -33.18 13.58 -6.41
C VAL A 40 -31.74 13.38 -5.95
N ALA A 41 -30.94 12.66 -6.73
CA ALA A 41 -29.50 12.66 -6.59
C ALA A 41 -28.96 13.82 -7.44
N GLU A 42 -28.40 14.83 -6.75
CA GLU A 42 -27.57 15.86 -7.36
C GLU A 42 -26.54 15.22 -8.31
N GLU A 43 -26.44 15.83 -9.49
CA GLU A 43 -25.51 15.55 -10.57
C GLU A 43 -24.13 15.10 -10.07
N ILE A 44 -23.86 13.81 -10.21
CA ILE A 44 -22.50 13.30 -10.32
C ILE A 44 -21.98 13.81 -11.66
N ILE A 45 -20.97 14.69 -11.62
CA ILE A 45 -20.20 15.15 -12.78
C ILE A 45 -19.89 13.93 -13.68
N SER A 46 -20.58 13.83 -14.82
CA SER A 46 -20.35 12.78 -15.78
C SER A 46 -19.04 13.07 -16.52
N SER A 47 -18.07 12.16 -16.39
CA SER A 47 -16.94 12.11 -17.32
C SER A 47 -17.40 11.39 -18.60
N ASP A 48 -18.30 12.01 -19.38
CA ASP A 48 -18.87 11.40 -20.59
C ASP A 48 -17.89 11.31 -21.78
N ASN A 49 -16.66 11.81 -21.63
CA ASN A 49 -15.69 11.92 -22.72
C ASN A 49 -14.66 10.79 -22.81
N LEU A 50 -14.62 9.86 -21.85
CA LEU A 50 -13.62 8.78 -21.77
C LEU A 50 -14.32 7.42 -21.53
N LYS A 51 -14.54 6.64 -22.60
CA LYS A 51 -15.22 5.33 -22.52
C LYS A 51 -14.26 4.15 -22.55
N ARG A 52 -14.54 3.13 -21.73
CA ARG A 52 -13.76 1.87 -21.60
C ARG A 52 -13.87 0.95 -22.81
N GLU A 53 -14.98 1.05 -23.54
CA GLU A 53 -15.36 0.17 -24.66
C GLU A 53 -14.57 0.47 -25.95
N ASP A 54 -13.93 1.64 -26.05
CA ASP A 54 -13.08 2.04 -27.19
C ASP A 54 -11.59 1.64 -27.00
N VAL A 55 -11.21 1.15 -25.82
CA VAL A 55 -9.82 0.80 -25.44
C VAL A 55 -9.38 -0.54 -26.06
N THR A 56 -10.32 -1.41 -26.45
CA THR A 56 -10.04 -2.72 -27.06
C THR A 56 -9.80 -2.67 -28.57
N THR A 57 -10.11 -1.55 -29.23
CA THR A 57 -9.89 -1.37 -30.68
C THR A 57 -8.58 -0.65 -31.00
N SER A 58 -7.87 -0.10 -30.00
CA SER A 58 -6.65 0.71 -30.17
C SER A 58 -5.32 -0.02 -29.93
N LEU A 59 -5.34 -1.27 -29.44
CA LEU A 59 -4.15 -2.13 -29.55
C LEU A 59 -4.07 -2.58 -30.99
N ALA A 60 -2.94 -2.34 -31.66
CA ALA A 60 -2.69 -2.79 -33.03
C ALA A 60 -3.10 -4.27 -33.12
N LYS A 61 -4.23 -4.52 -33.80
CA LYS A 61 -4.57 -5.88 -34.22
C LYS A 61 -3.49 -6.27 -35.21
N ASP A 62 -2.94 -7.47 -35.06
CA ASP A 62 -2.08 -8.09 -36.07
C ASP A 62 -2.85 -8.17 -37.39
N ASN A 63 -2.81 -7.09 -38.17
CA ASN A 63 -3.08 -7.15 -39.59
C ASN A 63 -1.75 -7.56 -40.21
N LYS A 64 -1.71 -8.81 -40.69
CA LYS A 64 -0.61 -9.37 -41.48
C LYS A 64 -0.38 -8.64 -42.82
N ASP A 65 -1.10 -7.55 -43.09
CA ASP A 65 -0.95 -6.72 -44.27
C ASP A 65 -0.50 -5.31 -43.88
N THR A 66 0.81 -5.09 -44.02
CA THR A 66 1.47 -3.81 -44.35
C THR A 66 0.79 -2.52 -43.88
N VAL A 67 1.05 -2.11 -42.63
CA VAL A 67 1.17 -0.69 -42.27
C VAL A 67 2.48 -0.56 -41.50
N ALA A 68 3.41 0.23 -42.02
CA ALA A 68 4.70 0.46 -41.39
C ALA A 68 4.46 0.91 -39.93
N ASN A 69 4.86 0.10 -38.96
CA ASN A 69 4.89 0.49 -37.56
C ASN A 69 5.84 1.69 -37.46
N SER A 70 5.27 2.89 -37.51
CA SER A 70 6.05 4.12 -37.53
C SER A 70 6.65 4.31 -36.15
N ALA A 71 7.94 4.66 -36.10
CA ALA A 71 8.61 4.90 -34.84
C ALA A 71 7.89 6.02 -34.06
N VAL A 72 7.50 5.72 -32.82
CA VAL A 72 6.90 6.66 -31.89
C VAL A 72 7.97 7.33 -31.05
N GLN A 73 7.74 8.58 -30.68
CA GLN A 73 8.64 9.33 -29.81
C GLN A 73 8.44 8.92 -28.36
N LEU A 74 9.54 8.67 -27.64
CA LEU A 74 9.52 8.53 -26.19
C LEU A 74 9.50 9.92 -25.55
N GLU A 75 8.47 10.17 -24.76
CA GLU A 75 8.16 11.45 -24.13
C GLU A 75 8.56 11.49 -22.65
N ASN A 76 8.72 12.72 -22.12
CA ASN A 76 8.96 12.92 -20.70
C ASN A 76 7.65 12.79 -19.90
N LEU A 77 7.72 12.15 -18.73
CA LEU A 77 6.58 12.00 -17.82
C LEU A 77 5.89 13.34 -17.49
N ALA A 78 6.65 14.42 -17.28
CA ALA A 78 6.08 15.72 -16.92
C ALA A 78 5.18 16.29 -18.04
N ASP A 79 5.60 16.13 -19.29
CA ASP A 79 4.87 16.62 -20.46
C ASP A 79 3.61 15.78 -20.69
N VAL A 80 3.75 14.46 -20.66
CA VAL A 80 2.63 13.53 -20.81
C VAL A 80 1.61 13.71 -19.69
N LYS A 81 2.08 13.86 -18.46
CA LYS A 81 1.23 14.15 -17.29
C LYS A 81 0.43 15.43 -17.50
N SER A 82 1.09 16.51 -17.91
CA SER A 82 0.41 17.80 -18.15
C SER A 82 -0.66 17.69 -19.24
N LYS A 83 -0.40 16.96 -20.33
CA LYS A 83 -1.36 16.72 -21.42
C LYS A 83 -2.57 15.91 -20.96
N ILE A 84 -2.34 14.81 -20.21
CA ILE A 84 -3.42 13.95 -19.72
C ILE A 84 -4.26 14.67 -18.67
N GLU A 85 -3.63 15.40 -17.75
CA GLU A 85 -4.36 16.13 -16.70
C GLU A 85 -5.19 17.28 -17.29
N ALA A 86 -4.74 17.91 -18.38
CA ALA A 86 -5.53 18.88 -19.13
C ALA A 86 -6.75 18.24 -19.81
N ASP A 87 -6.58 17.08 -20.44
CA ASP A 87 -7.67 16.37 -21.13
C ASP A 87 -8.68 15.76 -20.14
N ALA A 88 -8.20 15.13 -19.07
CA ALA A 88 -9.01 14.35 -18.13
C ALA A 88 -9.49 15.14 -16.91
N LYS A 89 -8.96 16.37 -16.70
CA LYS A 89 -9.27 17.27 -15.57
C LYS A 89 -9.08 16.64 -14.18
N VAL A 90 -8.23 15.63 -14.07
CA VAL A 90 -7.93 14.90 -12.82
C VAL A 90 -6.45 14.57 -12.76
N ALA A 91 -5.87 14.63 -11.57
CA ALA A 91 -4.46 14.32 -11.34
C ALA A 91 -4.16 12.82 -11.57
N ILE A 92 -3.02 12.53 -12.23
CA ILE A 92 -2.55 11.16 -12.46
C ILE A 92 -1.23 10.86 -11.74
N GLU A 93 -1.00 9.58 -11.43
CA GLU A 93 0.24 9.09 -10.81
C GLU A 93 0.71 7.83 -11.55
N LEU A 94 1.95 7.81 -12.04
CA LEU A 94 2.51 6.71 -12.82
C LEU A 94 3.91 6.32 -12.33
N PRO A 95 4.20 5.03 -12.14
CA PRO A 95 5.52 4.57 -11.75
C PRO A 95 6.45 4.46 -12.98
N THR A 96 7.51 5.26 -13.03
CA THR A 96 8.55 5.16 -14.09
C THR A 96 9.77 4.33 -13.66
N LYS A 97 9.78 3.84 -12.42
CA LYS A 97 10.78 2.90 -11.91
C LYS A 97 10.09 1.64 -11.42
N ILE A 98 10.50 0.50 -11.97
CA ILE A 98 9.97 -0.81 -11.61
C ILE A 98 11.09 -1.56 -10.90
N GLN A 99 10.86 -1.99 -9.66
CA GLN A 99 11.88 -2.65 -8.85
C GLN A 99 12.20 -4.05 -9.40
N LEU A 100 13.42 -4.53 -9.13
CA LEU A 100 13.79 -5.89 -9.47
C LEU A 100 12.86 -6.89 -8.76
N GLY A 101 12.22 -7.78 -9.51
CA GLY A 101 11.23 -8.74 -8.99
C GLY A 101 9.82 -8.18 -8.82
N GLN A 102 9.59 -6.90 -9.12
CA GLN A 102 8.25 -6.31 -9.11
C GLN A 102 7.49 -6.73 -10.37
N SER A 103 6.53 -7.66 -10.21
CA SER A 103 5.67 -8.15 -11.30
C SER A 103 4.33 -7.40 -11.43
N VAL A 104 4.09 -6.40 -10.58
CA VAL A 104 2.88 -5.57 -10.60
C VAL A 104 3.26 -4.11 -10.47
N ILE A 105 2.82 -3.28 -11.41
CA ILE A 105 2.89 -1.82 -11.30
C ILE A 105 1.53 -1.27 -10.89
N SER A 106 1.54 -0.14 -10.17
CA SER A 106 0.31 0.51 -9.73
C SER A 106 0.48 2.01 -9.73
N GLY A 107 -0.63 2.72 -9.90
CA GLY A 107 -0.66 4.18 -9.89
C GLY A 107 -2.10 4.70 -9.82
N LYS A 108 -2.32 5.94 -10.27
CA LYS A 108 -3.63 6.56 -10.36
C LYS A 108 -3.94 7.06 -11.76
N LEU A 109 -5.11 6.67 -12.28
CA LEU A 109 -5.65 7.00 -13.58
C LEU A 109 -7.17 7.16 -13.53
N VAL A 110 -7.70 7.94 -14.46
CA VAL A 110 -9.15 8.11 -14.63
C VAL A 110 -9.74 6.92 -15.38
N ARG A 111 -11.01 6.61 -15.09
CA ARG A 111 -11.79 5.63 -15.85
C ARG A 111 -11.73 5.95 -17.35
N GLY A 112 -11.43 4.94 -18.17
CA GLY A 112 -11.28 5.08 -19.62
C GLY A 112 -9.84 5.25 -20.12
N ILE A 113 -8.85 5.42 -19.22
CA ILE A 113 -7.43 5.46 -19.59
C ILE A 113 -6.79 4.07 -19.45
N GLY A 114 -6.16 3.61 -20.54
CA GLY A 114 -5.41 2.37 -20.66
C GLY A 114 -3.92 2.53 -20.34
N VAL A 115 -3.27 1.49 -19.80
CA VAL A 115 -1.81 1.41 -19.66
C VAL A 115 -1.31 0.05 -20.12
N SER A 116 -0.21 0.08 -20.86
CA SER A 116 0.58 -1.06 -21.28
C SER A 116 2.07 -0.81 -20.99
N VAL A 117 2.85 -1.88 -20.88
CA VAL A 117 4.30 -1.81 -20.66
C VAL A 117 5.01 -2.62 -21.73
N TYR A 118 6.00 -2.01 -22.36
CA TYR A 118 6.86 -2.61 -23.38
C TYR A 118 8.31 -2.65 -22.92
N THR A 119 9.08 -3.64 -23.38
CA THR A 119 10.54 -3.61 -23.33
C THR A 119 11.10 -2.75 -24.46
N LEU A 120 12.20 -2.06 -24.18
CA LEU A 120 12.96 -1.29 -25.16
C LEU A 120 14.36 -1.89 -25.33
N THR A 121 14.89 -1.81 -26.53
CA THR A 121 16.32 -1.97 -26.77
C THR A 121 17.09 -0.74 -26.29
N ASP A 122 18.40 -0.88 -26.04
CA ASP A 122 19.28 0.24 -25.67
C ASP A 122 19.28 1.34 -26.74
N LYS A 123 19.19 0.94 -28.02
CA LYS A 123 19.11 1.87 -29.16
C LYS A 123 17.82 2.68 -29.14
N GLU A 124 16.67 2.04 -28.94
CA GLU A 124 15.37 2.72 -28.90
C GLU A 124 15.26 3.69 -27.71
N PHE A 125 15.81 3.28 -26.55
CA PHE A 125 15.87 4.14 -25.38
C PHE A 125 16.77 5.36 -25.61
N THR A 126 17.97 5.16 -26.19
CA THR A 126 18.95 6.22 -26.46
C THR A 126 18.45 7.18 -27.53
N ASP A 127 17.92 6.66 -28.63
CA ASP A 127 17.39 7.44 -29.76
C ASP A 127 16.04 8.10 -29.41
N LYS A 128 15.44 7.74 -28.26
CA LYS A 128 14.10 8.14 -27.82
C LYS A 128 13.03 7.83 -28.87
N LYS A 129 13.21 6.77 -29.63
CA LYS A 129 12.32 6.33 -30.71
C LYS A 129 12.08 4.85 -30.57
N PHE A 130 10.81 4.45 -30.54
CA PHE A 130 10.40 3.07 -30.29
C PHE A 130 9.42 2.60 -31.36
N VAL A 131 9.46 1.33 -31.74
CA VAL A 131 8.45 0.73 -32.63
C VAL A 131 7.65 -0.30 -31.81
N PRO A 132 6.40 -0.01 -31.41
CA PRO A 132 5.61 -0.94 -30.61
C PRO A 132 5.33 -2.25 -31.34
N THR A 133 5.73 -3.38 -30.76
CA THR A 133 5.46 -4.73 -31.27
C THR A 133 4.78 -5.59 -30.20
N SER A 134 4.10 -6.65 -30.63
CA SER A 134 3.50 -7.64 -29.75
C SER A 134 4.54 -8.36 -28.89
N ASP A 135 5.71 -8.68 -29.46
CA ASP A 135 6.82 -9.33 -28.75
C ASP A 135 7.44 -8.47 -27.65
N ALA A 136 7.43 -7.14 -27.82
CA ALA A 136 7.91 -6.21 -26.81
C ALA A 136 6.90 -5.98 -25.67
N LEU A 137 5.62 -6.34 -25.83
CA LEU A 137 4.57 -6.11 -24.84
C LEU A 137 4.72 -7.11 -23.67
N ILE A 138 5.03 -6.58 -22.48
CA ILE A 138 5.20 -7.40 -21.27
C ILE A 138 4.03 -7.28 -20.29
N SER A 139 3.13 -6.32 -20.48
CA SER A 139 1.92 -6.20 -19.65
C SER A 139 0.73 -6.94 -20.25
N ASN A 140 -0.15 -7.46 -19.41
CA ASN A 140 -1.43 -7.98 -19.88
C ASN A 140 -2.56 -6.93 -19.73
N PRO A 141 -3.03 -6.30 -20.83
CA PRO A 141 -4.02 -5.22 -20.78
C PRO A 141 -5.40 -5.67 -20.28
N LYS A 142 -5.69 -6.99 -20.27
CA LYS A 142 -6.94 -7.56 -19.71
C LYS A 142 -7.09 -7.27 -18.20
N TYR A 143 -5.98 -6.98 -17.51
CA TYR A 143 -5.94 -6.76 -16.07
C TYR A 143 -5.80 -5.29 -15.65
N ASN A 144 -6.10 -4.34 -16.54
CA ASN A 144 -6.13 -2.93 -16.15
C ASN A 144 -7.38 -2.66 -15.28
N VAL A 145 -7.27 -2.88 -13.97
CA VAL A 145 -8.38 -2.70 -13.02
C VAL A 145 -8.43 -1.22 -12.64
N ASN A 146 -9.42 -0.51 -13.16
CA ASN A 146 -9.72 0.86 -12.73
C ASN A 146 -10.79 0.80 -11.63
N THR A 147 -10.40 1.10 -10.40
CA THR A 147 -11.29 1.15 -9.24
C THR A 147 -12.04 2.49 -9.20
N GLN A 148 -13.16 2.58 -8.47
CA GLN A 148 -13.94 3.84 -8.35
C GLN A 148 -13.11 5.01 -7.76
N ASP A 149 -11.99 4.74 -7.08
CA ASP A 149 -11.04 5.75 -6.57
C ASP A 149 -9.87 6.06 -7.53
N GLY A 150 -9.96 5.61 -8.79
CA GLY A 150 -9.01 5.93 -9.85
C GLY A 150 -7.63 5.30 -9.66
N LYS A 151 -7.51 4.17 -8.95
CA LYS A 151 -6.24 3.41 -8.89
C LYS A 151 -6.21 2.37 -9.98
N PHE A 152 -5.02 2.14 -10.54
CA PHE A 152 -4.78 1.01 -11.43
C PHE A 152 -3.72 0.07 -10.86
N SER A 153 -3.83 -1.20 -11.23
CA SER A 153 -2.84 -2.24 -10.98
C SER A 153 -2.67 -3.05 -12.25
N LEU A 154 -1.44 -3.18 -12.74
CA LEU A 154 -1.11 -3.85 -13.99
C LEU A 154 0.00 -4.88 -13.75
N THR A 155 -0.30 -6.14 -14.06
CA THR A 155 0.68 -7.22 -14.01
C THR A 155 1.58 -7.17 -15.24
N ILE A 156 2.88 -7.33 -15.02
CA ILE A 156 3.90 -7.40 -16.07
C ILE A 156 4.66 -8.73 -15.98
N ASN A 157 5.02 -9.28 -17.14
CA ASN A 157 5.88 -10.44 -17.25
C ASN A 157 7.33 -10.00 -17.06
N THR A 158 7.94 -10.48 -15.98
CA THR A 158 9.32 -10.12 -15.61
C THR A 158 10.31 -11.26 -15.83
N ALA A 159 9.89 -12.39 -16.42
CA ALA A 159 10.71 -13.60 -16.51
C ALA A 159 12.04 -13.38 -17.25
N ASN A 160 12.05 -12.48 -18.24
CA ASN A 160 13.22 -12.18 -19.06
C ASN A 160 13.87 -10.83 -18.74
N LEU A 161 13.38 -10.12 -17.72
CA LEU A 161 13.90 -8.80 -17.38
C LEU A 161 15.04 -8.89 -16.36
N LYS A 162 16.10 -8.12 -16.63
CA LYS A 162 17.27 -7.91 -15.79
C LYS A 162 17.33 -6.45 -15.36
N ALA A 163 17.99 -6.21 -14.23
CA ALA A 163 18.28 -4.85 -13.80
C ALA A 163 18.97 -4.04 -14.90
N GLY A 164 18.49 -2.83 -15.13
CA GLY A 164 18.94 -1.89 -16.15
C GLY A 164 18.13 -1.96 -17.44
N ASN A 165 17.25 -2.96 -17.62
CA ASN A 165 16.47 -3.04 -18.84
C ASN A 165 15.56 -1.81 -19.02
N HIS A 166 15.58 -1.28 -20.23
CA HIS A 166 14.78 -0.13 -20.62
C HIS A 166 13.35 -0.58 -20.93
N LEU A 167 12.39 0.20 -20.47
CA LEU A 167 10.96 -0.04 -20.67
C LEU A 167 10.27 1.22 -21.20
N ALA A 168 9.13 1.03 -21.86
CA ALA A 168 8.19 2.09 -22.18
C ALA A 168 6.84 1.83 -21.52
N LEU A 169 6.34 2.79 -20.75
CA LEU A 169 4.94 2.83 -20.34
C LEU A 169 4.14 3.51 -21.44
N CYS A 170 3.24 2.76 -22.07
CA CYS A 170 2.26 3.30 -23.01
C CYS A 170 0.99 3.65 -22.25
N ILE A 171 0.52 4.89 -22.39
CA ILE A 171 -0.78 5.35 -21.88
C ILE A 171 -1.64 5.69 -23.07
N TYR A 172 -2.88 5.21 -23.10
CA TYR A 172 -3.75 5.41 -24.25
C TYR A 172 -5.21 5.61 -23.85
N TYR A 173 -5.90 6.47 -24.58
CA TYR A 173 -7.31 6.79 -24.36
C TYR A 173 -7.92 7.44 -25.60
N SER A 174 -9.24 7.49 -25.66
CA SER A 174 -10.00 8.11 -26.74
C SER A 174 -10.76 9.31 -26.22
N LEU A 175 -10.72 10.43 -26.95
CA LEU A 175 -11.50 11.63 -26.68
C LEU A 175 -12.59 11.79 -27.72
N ARG A 176 -13.76 12.25 -27.31
CA ARG A 176 -14.79 12.74 -28.22
C ARG A 176 -14.66 14.26 -28.34
N GLU A 177 -14.37 14.75 -29.54
CA GLU A 177 -14.34 16.18 -29.84
C GLU A 177 -15.75 16.75 -29.92
N SER A 178 -15.87 18.09 -29.90
CA SER A 178 -17.17 18.80 -29.89
C SER A 178 -18.03 18.53 -31.12
N ASP A 179 -17.44 18.07 -32.21
CA ASP A 179 -18.10 17.66 -33.46
C ASP A 179 -18.54 16.17 -33.46
N GLY A 180 -18.30 15.45 -32.37
CA GLY A 180 -18.61 14.03 -32.21
C GLY A 180 -17.54 13.07 -32.72
N LYS A 181 -16.43 13.57 -33.29
CA LYS A 181 -15.31 12.75 -33.76
C LYS A 181 -14.56 12.11 -32.60
N ILE A 182 -14.13 10.86 -32.77
CA ILE A 182 -13.29 10.16 -31.79
C ILE A 182 -11.82 10.32 -32.19
N VAL A 183 -11.01 10.82 -31.26
CA VAL A 183 -9.56 10.97 -31.40
C VAL A 183 -8.86 10.06 -30.41
N ASN A 184 -8.04 9.15 -30.91
CA ASN A 184 -7.21 8.28 -30.08
C ASN A 184 -5.89 8.98 -29.75
N LYS A 185 -5.54 9.03 -28.47
CA LYS A 185 -4.26 9.52 -27.98
C LYS A 185 -3.47 8.37 -27.36
N SER A 186 -2.17 8.36 -27.61
CA SER A 186 -1.22 7.42 -27.03
C SER A 186 0.10 8.11 -26.74
N PHE A 187 0.66 7.86 -25.55
CA PHE A 187 1.90 8.44 -25.08
C PHE A 187 2.83 7.35 -24.59
N PHE A 188 4.12 7.42 -24.92
CA PHE A 188 5.12 6.45 -24.51
C PHE A 188 6.15 7.11 -23.60
N ILE A 189 6.25 6.65 -22.36
CA ILE A 189 7.11 7.25 -21.33
C ILE A 189 8.23 6.28 -20.98
N ASN A 190 9.44 6.80 -20.89
CA ASN A 190 10.59 6.02 -20.45
C ASN A 190 10.44 5.50 -19.00
N ALA A 191 10.75 4.23 -18.84
CA ALA A 191 10.91 3.57 -17.56
C ALA A 191 12.11 2.62 -17.56
N THR A 192 12.48 2.16 -16.37
CA THR A 192 13.59 1.22 -16.17
C THR A 192 13.15 0.09 -15.25
N TYR A 193 13.57 -1.13 -15.60
CA TYR A 193 13.35 -2.33 -14.81
C TYR A 193 14.61 -2.68 -14.04
N GLY A 194 14.48 -2.70 -12.71
CA GLY A 194 15.57 -2.92 -11.77
C GLY A 194 16.66 -1.87 -11.94
N ASP A 195 16.85 -1.01 -10.95
CA ASP A 195 18.24 -0.63 -10.72
C ASP A 195 18.97 -1.94 -10.33
N ALA A 196 20.25 -2.10 -10.71
CA ALA A 196 21.07 -3.08 -10.01
C ALA A 196 20.88 -2.85 -8.51
N ALA A 197 21.23 -3.82 -7.67
CA ALA A 197 21.79 -3.37 -6.41
C ALA A 197 22.99 -2.48 -6.80
N THR A 198 22.77 -1.18 -6.97
CA THR A 198 23.72 -0.21 -6.46
C THR A 198 24.01 -0.74 -5.05
N PRO A 199 25.27 -0.99 -4.68
CA PRO A 199 25.60 -1.35 -3.30
C PRO A 199 25.20 -0.18 -2.41
N ASN A 200 23.90 -0.03 -2.13
CA ASN A 200 23.30 1.25 -1.80
C ASN A 200 23.69 2.35 -2.85
N PRO A 201 23.06 3.53 -2.91
CA PRO A 201 23.92 4.71 -2.90
C PRO A 201 24.67 4.57 -1.56
N GLN A 202 25.89 4.05 -1.57
CA GLN A 202 26.79 4.24 -0.43
C GLN A 202 26.60 5.71 -0.08
N PRO A 203 26.18 6.06 1.15
CA PRO A 203 25.87 7.44 1.49
C PRO A 203 27.01 8.27 0.96
N ASP A 204 26.69 9.15 0.00
CA ASP A 204 27.68 9.96 -0.70
C ASP A 204 28.68 10.44 0.35
N PRO A 205 29.97 10.08 0.23
CA PRO A 205 30.96 10.35 1.28
C PRO A 205 31.08 11.84 1.62
N SER A 206 30.57 12.72 0.75
CA SER A 206 30.50 14.17 0.97
C SER A 206 29.25 14.64 1.72
N GLN A 207 28.31 13.75 2.06
CA GLN A 207 27.01 14.09 2.63
C GLN A 207 26.92 13.64 4.08
N PRO A 208 26.54 14.52 5.03
CA PRO A 208 26.51 14.18 6.44
C PRO A 208 25.57 12.99 6.68
N THR A 209 26.12 11.91 7.21
CA THR A 209 25.35 10.74 7.63
C THR A 209 24.65 11.08 8.94
N ASN A 210 23.32 11.07 8.93
CA ASN A 210 22.58 11.18 10.18
C ASN A 210 22.70 9.82 10.90
N GLU A 211 23.54 9.72 11.94
CA GLU A 211 23.72 8.51 12.74
C GLU A 211 22.42 7.96 13.38
N LYS A 212 21.38 8.79 13.43
CA LYS A 212 20.04 8.45 13.94
C LYS A 212 19.07 8.08 12.82
N ARG A 213 19.51 7.94 11.56
CA ARG A 213 18.71 7.37 10.48
C ARG A 213 18.83 5.86 10.44
N ILE A 214 17.68 5.19 10.39
CA ILE A 214 17.55 3.75 10.25
C ILE A 214 16.88 3.48 8.90
N SER A 215 17.62 2.88 7.99
CA SER A 215 17.15 2.59 6.63
C SER A 215 17.91 1.41 6.03
N GLY A 216 17.28 0.72 5.09
CA GLY A 216 17.95 -0.22 4.20
C GLY A 216 17.50 -0.02 2.75
N ASN A 217 17.97 -0.90 1.87
CA ASN A 217 17.71 -0.84 0.43
C ASN A 217 16.22 -1.03 0.09
N ASP A 218 15.50 -1.72 0.97
CA ASP A 218 14.06 -1.92 0.90
C ASP A 218 13.46 -1.93 2.31
N ARG A 219 12.14 -2.09 2.39
CA ARG A 219 11.40 -2.13 3.65
C ARG A 219 11.82 -3.25 4.59
N PHE A 220 12.27 -4.39 4.05
CA PHE A 220 12.71 -5.55 4.84
C PHE A 220 14.08 -5.25 5.43
N ALA A 221 14.99 -4.66 4.65
CA ALA A 221 16.27 -4.19 5.14
C ALA A 221 16.14 -3.05 6.16
N THR A 222 15.24 -2.08 5.96
CA THR A 222 14.90 -1.05 6.96
C THR A 222 14.37 -1.71 8.24
N ASN A 223 13.52 -2.72 8.12
CA ASN A 223 13.02 -3.47 9.27
C ASN A 223 14.15 -4.19 10.02
N LEU A 224 15.01 -4.95 9.34
CA LEU A 224 16.15 -5.61 9.98
C LEU A 224 17.13 -4.60 10.62
N ALA A 225 17.35 -3.45 9.99
CA ALA A 225 18.16 -2.37 10.57
C ALA A 225 17.54 -1.82 11.86
N SER A 226 16.22 -1.64 11.91
CA SER A 226 15.51 -1.22 13.12
C SER A 226 15.61 -2.24 14.26
N VAL A 227 15.62 -3.54 13.93
CA VAL A 227 15.83 -4.62 14.89
C VAL A 227 17.26 -4.57 15.42
N LYS A 228 18.27 -4.54 14.55
CA LYS A 228 19.70 -4.47 14.95
C LYS A 228 20.03 -3.24 15.79
N LYS A 229 19.37 -2.10 15.53
CA LYS A 229 19.54 -0.88 16.32
C LYS A 229 19.00 -1.02 17.75
N THR A 230 18.00 -1.87 17.96
CA THR A 230 17.23 -1.92 19.21
C THR A 230 17.57 -3.14 20.06
N PHE A 231 17.77 -4.30 19.43
CA PHE A 231 17.87 -5.58 20.12
C PHE A 231 19.27 -6.16 19.96
N LYS A 232 19.88 -6.50 21.10
CA LYS A 232 21.11 -7.31 21.15
C LYS A 232 20.79 -8.81 21.22
N SER A 233 19.68 -9.15 21.87
CA SER A 233 19.14 -10.50 22.00
C SER A 233 17.63 -10.42 22.19
N SER A 234 16.90 -11.48 21.85
CA SER A 234 15.48 -11.62 22.15
C SER A 234 15.07 -13.08 22.16
N GLN A 235 14.44 -13.55 23.25
CA GLN A 235 13.93 -14.93 23.30
C GLN A 235 12.72 -15.15 22.40
N THR A 236 11.94 -14.10 22.14
CA THR A 236 10.75 -14.14 21.30
C THR A 236 10.93 -13.24 20.10
N VAL A 237 10.52 -13.68 18.91
CA VAL A 237 10.41 -12.83 17.72
C VAL A 237 8.98 -12.90 17.19
N VAL A 238 8.44 -11.74 16.83
CA VAL A 238 7.18 -11.66 16.11
C VAL A 238 7.48 -11.59 14.61
N VAL A 239 6.85 -12.45 13.82
CA VAL A 239 6.96 -12.41 12.35
C VAL A 239 5.63 -11.97 11.77
N ALA A 240 5.63 -10.95 10.93
CA ALA A 240 4.43 -10.40 10.31
C ALA A 240 4.70 -9.99 8.85
N SER A 241 3.64 -9.68 8.10
CA SER A 241 3.80 -9.30 6.69
C SER A 241 4.43 -7.91 6.54
N GLY A 242 5.47 -7.78 5.72
CA GLY A 242 5.97 -6.48 5.25
C GLY A 242 5.13 -5.85 4.13
N ASN A 243 4.15 -6.60 3.61
CA ASN A 243 3.30 -6.18 2.48
C ASN A 243 1.86 -5.84 2.92
N SER A 244 1.38 -6.42 4.03
CA SER A 244 0.07 -6.13 4.62
C SER A 244 0.24 -5.53 6.01
N PHE A 245 -0.15 -4.27 6.18
CA PHE A 245 0.23 -3.49 7.36
C PHE A 245 -0.70 -3.63 8.57
N ALA A 246 -1.93 -4.13 8.40
CA ALA A 246 -2.91 -4.17 9.49
C ALA A 246 -2.47 -5.09 10.64
N ASP A 247 -2.03 -6.29 10.30
CA ASP A 247 -1.59 -7.33 11.24
C ASP A 247 -0.37 -6.89 12.07
N PRO A 248 0.75 -6.41 11.47
CA PRO A 248 1.91 -5.95 12.23
C PRO A 248 1.62 -4.72 13.11
N LEU A 249 0.71 -3.83 12.70
CA LEU A 249 0.30 -2.69 13.53
C LEU A 249 -0.40 -3.14 14.82
N ALA A 250 -1.34 -4.08 14.70
CA ALA A 250 -2.00 -4.67 15.85
C ALA A 250 -1.04 -5.55 16.69
N ALA A 251 0.01 -6.11 16.08
CA ALA A 251 1.01 -6.91 16.78
C ALA A 251 1.98 -6.07 17.63
N GLY A 252 2.16 -4.79 17.31
CA GLY A 252 3.09 -3.88 17.99
C GLY A 252 3.04 -3.96 19.52
N PRO A 253 1.88 -3.73 20.15
CA PRO A 253 1.71 -3.88 21.60
C PRO A 253 2.13 -5.23 22.15
N LEU A 254 1.76 -6.32 21.47
CA LEU A 254 2.10 -7.67 21.91
C LEU A 254 3.61 -7.90 21.82
N ALA A 255 4.25 -7.50 20.72
CA ALA A 255 5.70 -7.54 20.57
C ALA A 255 6.39 -6.76 21.69
N MET A 256 5.89 -5.56 21.99
CA MET A 256 6.42 -4.71 23.06
C MET A 256 6.20 -5.26 24.47
N LYS A 257 5.16 -6.07 24.70
CA LYS A 257 4.94 -6.79 25.96
C LYS A 257 5.98 -7.90 26.16
N TYR A 258 6.35 -8.59 25.09
CA TYR A 258 7.38 -9.63 25.10
C TYR A 258 8.81 -9.09 24.93
N ASN A 259 8.99 -7.77 24.82
CA ASN A 259 10.25 -7.14 24.44
C ASN A 259 10.87 -7.80 23.18
N ALA A 260 10.01 -8.07 22.20
CA ALA A 260 10.32 -8.82 21.00
C ALA A 260 10.39 -7.90 19.77
N PRO A 261 11.33 -8.13 18.84
CA PRO A 261 11.29 -7.46 17.55
C PRO A 261 10.15 -8.01 16.69
N ILE A 262 9.62 -7.15 15.84
CA ILE A 262 8.79 -7.53 14.69
C ILE A 262 9.69 -7.60 13.46
N ILE A 263 9.84 -8.79 12.90
CA ILE A 263 10.56 -9.07 11.65
C ILE A 263 9.58 -9.31 10.52
N PHE A 264 9.83 -8.68 9.36
CA PHE A 264 8.94 -8.79 8.21
C PHE A 264 9.24 -10.00 7.32
N SER A 265 8.15 -10.66 6.90
CA SER A 265 8.10 -11.68 5.84
C SER A 265 7.39 -11.10 4.62
N ASP A 266 7.74 -11.60 3.44
CA ASP A 266 6.96 -11.40 2.21
C ASP A 266 6.16 -12.67 1.86
N LYS A 267 5.67 -12.76 0.61
CA LYS A 267 4.92 -13.93 0.12
C LYS A 267 5.80 -15.17 -0.13
N GLY A 268 7.10 -15.00 -0.33
CA GLY A 268 8.08 -16.08 -0.40
C GLY A 268 8.52 -16.57 0.99
N GLY A 269 8.42 -15.71 1.99
CA GLY A 269 8.71 -16.02 3.39
C GLY A 269 9.69 -15.01 3.99
N LEU A 270 10.53 -15.49 4.90
CA LEU A 270 11.63 -14.71 5.44
C LEU A 270 12.80 -14.71 4.46
N LYS A 271 13.44 -13.54 4.31
CA LYS A 271 14.74 -13.45 3.64
C LYS A 271 15.82 -14.14 4.48
N GLU A 272 16.88 -14.59 3.84
CA GLU A 272 17.97 -15.30 4.51
C GLU A 272 18.59 -14.48 5.65
N GLU A 273 18.77 -13.17 5.44
CA GLU A 273 19.30 -12.26 6.46
C GLU A 273 18.37 -12.11 7.67
N ALA A 274 17.06 -12.28 7.46
CA ALA A 274 16.08 -12.26 8.53
C ALA A 274 16.15 -13.55 9.35
N VAL A 275 16.25 -14.71 8.69
CA VAL A 275 16.45 -16.01 9.36
C VAL A 275 17.75 -16.00 10.18
N LYS A 276 18.83 -15.47 9.62
CA LYS A 276 20.11 -15.32 10.32
C LYS A 276 19.95 -14.41 11.54
N LEU A 277 19.33 -13.24 11.39
CA LEU A 277 19.14 -12.32 12.50
C LEU A 277 18.32 -12.93 13.64
N ILE A 278 17.28 -13.72 13.33
CA ILE A 278 16.49 -14.43 14.35
C ILE A 278 17.37 -15.37 15.17
N LYS A 279 18.28 -16.10 14.53
CA LYS A 279 19.24 -16.99 15.20
C LYS A 279 20.27 -16.20 16.00
N ASP A 280 20.84 -15.15 15.43
CA ASP A 280 21.84 -14.28 16.08
C ASP A 280 21.26 -13.61 17.35
N LEU A 281 19.95 -13.32 17.38
CA LEU A 281 19.24 -12.80 18.55
C LEU A 281 19.06 -13.84 19.67
N GLY A 282 19.33 -15.12 19.42
CA GLY A 282 19.09 -16.21 20.37
C GLY A 282 17.61 -16.51 20.59
N ALA A 283 16.76 -16.31 19.57
CA ALA A 283 15.33 -16.54 19.68
C ALA A 283 15.00 -18.03 19.80
N THR A 284 14.09 -18.36 20.71
CA THR A 284 13.55 -19.73 20.90
C THR A 284 12.07 -19.80 20.56
N ASN A 285 11.35 -18.69 20.63
CA ASN A 285 9.92 -18.60 20.39
C ASN A 285 9.60 -17.67 19.22
N ILE A 286 8.73 -18.11 18.32
CA ILE A 286 8.29 -17.34 17.16
C ILE A 286 6.77 -17.19 17.20
N ILE A 287 6.30 -15.95 17.15
CA ILE A 287 4.88 -15.62 17.04
C ILE A 287 4.64 -15.09 15.62
N ILE A 288 4.07 -15.91 14.76
CA ILE A 288 3.62 -15.46 13.44
C ILE A 288 2.28 -14.74 13.59
N VAL A 289 2.17 -13.52 13.08
CA VAL A 289 0.93 -12.75 13.07
C VAL A 289 0.45 -12.57 11.63
N GLY A 290 -0.78 -13.02 11.37
CA GLY A 290 -1.43 -12.97 10.07
C GLY A 290 -1.66 -14.36 9.47
N GLY A 291 -2.68 -14.44 8.62
CA GLY A 291 -3.04 -15.68 7.91
C GLY A 291 -2.03 -16.07 6.83
N LEU A 292 -2.24 -17.23 6.21
CA LEU A 292 -1.35 -17.78 5.18
C LEU A 292 -1.18 -16.86 3.94
N ASN A 293 -2.19 -16.05 3.63
CA ASN A 293 -2.14 -15.06 2.55
C ASN A 293 -1.19 -13.89 2.85
N SER A 294 -0.95 -13.59 4.13
CA SER A 294 -0.11 -12.47 4.59
C SER A 294 1.30 -12.94 4.95
N VAL A 295 1.41 -14.10 5.61
CA VAL A 295 2.66 -14.74 6.01
C VAL A 295 2.58 -16.23 5.64
N PRO A 296 3.33 -16.70 4.64
CA PRO A 296 3.18 -18.06 4.10
C PRO A 296 3.55 -19.13 5.12
N ALA A 297 3.14 -20.37 4.86
CA ALA A 297 3.50 -21.52 5.67
C ALA A 297 5.01 -21.81 5.67
N SER A 298 5.71 -21.43 4.60
CA SER A 298 7.16 -21.58 4.46
C SER A 298 7.97 -20.92 5.59
N VAL A 299 7.45 -19.87 6.22
CA VAL A 299 8.11 -19.24 7.38
C VAL A 299 8.34 -20.23 8.52
N VAL A 300 7.44 -21.18 8.71
CA VAL A 300 7.58 -22.22 9.76
C VAL A 300 8.75 -23.15 9.42
N SER A 301 8.83 -23.60 8.16
CA SER A 301 9.92 -24.48 7.73
C SER A 301 11.27 -23.79 7.62
N GLN A 302 11.31 -22.47 7.46
CA GLN A 302 12.54 -21.66 7.48
C GLN A 302 13.15 -21.49 8.89
N LEU A 303 12.40 -21.84 9.94
CA LEU A 303 12.81 -21.68 11.34
C LEU A 303 12.78 -23.02 12.09
N PRO A 304 13.51 -24.05 11.61
CA PRO A 304 13.49 -25.37 12.23
C PRO A 304 14.05 -25.33 13.66
N GLY A 305 13.44 -26.09 14.57
CA GLY A 305 13.87 -26.21 15.97
C GLY A 305 13.41 -25.07 16.88
N LEU A 306 12.69 -24.07 16.36
CA LEU A 306 12.09 -23.01 17.18
C LEU A 306 10.62 -23.33 17.52
N ASN A 307 10.14 -22.81 18.64
CA ASN A 307 8.73 -22.92 19.03
C ASN A 307 7.89 -21.92 18.25
N VAL A 308 7.31 -22.36 17.14
CA VAL A 308 6.52 -21.49 16.24
C VAL A 308 5.03 -21.63 16.53
N ARG A 309 4.34 -20.52 16.75
CA ARG A 309 2.86 -20.46 16.80
C ARG A 309 2.33 -19.32 15.95
N ARG A 310 1.11 -19.47 15.44
CA ARG A 310 0.45 -18.47 14.59
C ARG A 310 -0.78 -17.87 15.26
N ILE A 311 -0.91 -16.56 15.20
CA ILE A 311 -2.10 -15.79 15.59
C ILE A 311 -2.69 -15.16 14.32
N SER A 312 -3.87 -15.62 13.92
CA SER A 312 -4.55 -15.11 12.73
C SER A 312 -6.06 -15.26 12.84
N GLY A 313 -6.80 -14.30 12.28
CA GLY A 313 -8.22 -14.38 12.02
C GLY A 313 -8.55 -14.44 10.53
N SER A 314 -9.84 -14.51 10.21
CA SER A 314 -10.37 -14.41 8.84
C SER A 314 -10.13 -13.04 8.21
N ASP A 315 -10.07 -12.00 9.04
CA ASP A 315 -9.78 -10.63 8.67
C ASP A 315 -8.84 -9.95 9.69
N ARG A 316 -8.45 -8.70 9.41
CA ARG A 316 -7.58 -7.90 10.28
C ARG A 316 -8.20 -7.59 11.64
N TYR A 317 -9.52 -7.51 11.71
CA TYR A 317 -10.25 -7.19 12.93
C TYR A 317 -10.23 -8.41 13.87
N GLU A 318 -10.50 -9.60 13.35
CA GLU A 318 -10.43 -10.85 14.09
C GLU A 318 -8.98 -11.18 14.50
N THR A 319 -7.98 -10.95 13.63
CA THR A 319 -6.57 -11.04 14.03
C THR A 319 -6.26 -10.11 15.20
N SER A 320 -6.70 -8.85 15.15
CA SER A 320 -6.49 -7.90 16.25
C SER A 320 -7.21 -8.31 17.54
N ALA A 321 -8.41 -8.87 17.46
CA ALA A 321 -9.14 -9.38 18.62
C ALA A 321 -8.43 -10.58 19.26
N LYS A 322 -7.84 -11.48 18.45
CA LYS A 322 -7.01 -12.59 18.95
C LYS A 322 -5.71 -12.07 19.60
N LEU A 323 -5.09 -11.04 19.04
CA LEU A 323 -3.93 -10.38 19.65
C LEU A 323 -4.28 -9.70 20.98
N VAL A 324 -5.45 -9.07 21.10
CA VAL A 324 -5.96 -8.51 22.36
C VAL A 324 -6.16 -9.62 23.40
N LYS A 325 -6.74 -10.76 23.01
CA LYS A 325 -6.88 -11.92 23.90
C LYS A 325 -5.53 -12.46 24.36
N GLU A 326 -4.58 -12.58 23.44
CA GLU A 326 -3.21 -13.00 23.72
C GLU A 326 -2.46 -12.01 24.62
N PHE A 327 -2.74 -10.71 24.45
CA PHE A 327 -2.19 -9.67 25.32
C PHE A 327 -2.66 -9.85 26.78
N GLY A 328 -3.82 -10.46 27.01
CA GLY A 328 -4.34 -10.76 28.34
C GLY A 328 -4.86 -9.51 29.05
N SER A 329 -4.87 -9.54 30.38
CA SER A 329 -5.45 -8.46 31.20
C SER A 329 -4.75 -7.12 30.98
N SER A 330 -5.54 -6.09 30.70
CA SER A 330 -5.10 -4.70 30.57
C SER A 330 -6.15 -3.77 31.17
N ARG A 331 -5.71 -2.71 31.85
CA ARG A 331 -6.60 -1.65 32.34
C ARG A 331 -7.13 -0.76 31.22
N HIS A 332 -6.42 -0.74 30.11
CA HIS A 332 -6.65 0.15 28.99
C HIS A 332 -6.86 -0.65 27.70
N ILE A 333 -7.56 -0.07 26.74
CA ILE A 333 -7.62 -0.57 25.36
C ILE A 333 -7.53 0.61 24.40
N VAL A 334 -6.81 0.42 23.30
CA VAL A 334 -6.69 1.41 22.23
C VAL A 334 -7.44 0.92 21.00
N PHE A 335 -8.28 1.78 20.42
CA PHE A 335 -9.07 1.52 19.23
C PHE A 335 -8.61 2.40 18.07
N THR A 336 -8.56 1.83 16.88
CA THR A 336 -8.21 2.52 15.64
C THR A 336 -8.93 1.86 14.46
N ASP A 337 -9.10 2.58 13.36
CA ASP A 337 -9.68 2.00 12.14
C ASP A 337 -8.67 1.06 11.45
N GLY A 338 -9.08 -0.19 11.20
CA GLY A 338 -8.27 -1.17 10.50
C GLY A 338 -7.95 -0.81 9.04
N ARG A 339 -8.65 0.16 8.45
CA ARG A 339 -8.47 0.68 7.07
C ARG A 339 -7.54 1.91 7.03
N LYS A 340 -7.33 2.60 8.15
CA LYS A 340 -6.57 3.85 8.25
C LYS A 340 -5.25 3.64 8.99
N PHE A 341 -4.25 3.13 8.27
CA PHE A 341 -2.96 2.70 8.85
C PHE A 341 -2.20 3.80 9.59
N ALA A 342 -2.34 5.06 9.19
CA ALA A 342 -1.69 6.18 9.87
C ALA A 342 -2.14 6.35 11.32
N ASP A 343 -3.44 6.21 11.59
CA ASP A 343 -4.00 6.36 12.94
C ASP A 343 -3.49 5.21 13.83
N ALA A 344 -3.54 3.98 13.30
CA ALA A 344 -3.04 2.79 13.99
C ALA A 344 -1.54 2.85 14.28
N LEU A 345 -0.74 3.34 13.33
CA LEU A 345 0.69 3.54 13.53
C LEU A 345 0.94 4.58 14.63
N SER A 346 0.26 5.73 14.55
CA SER A 346 0.34 6.81 15.54
C SER A 346 -0.10 6.38 16.94
N ALA A 347 -0.98 5.39 17.06
CA ALA A 347 -1.44 4.84 18.32
C ALA A 347 -0.37 4.03 19.08
N THR A 348 0.63 3.50 18.37
CA THR A 348 1.58 2.51 18.91
C THR A 348 2.36 3.02 20.14
N PRO A 349 2.93 4.24 20.15
CA PRO A 349 3.64 4.73 21.32
C PRO A 349 2.74 4.97 22.55
N LEU A 350 1.47 5.34 22.32
CA LEU A 350 0.48 5.45 23.40
C LEU A 350 0.12 4.08 23.96
N ALA A 351 -0.13 3.10 23.10
CA ALA A 351 -0.36 1.72 23.51
C ALA A 351 0.80 1.18 24.35
N LYS A 352 2.05 1.50 23.99
CA LYS A 352 3.24 1.18 24.80
C LYS A 352 3.22 1.86 26.18
N LYS A 353 2.99 3.18 26.23
CA LYS A 353 2.97 3.94 27.50
C LYS A 353 1.90 3.41 28.45
N LEU A 354 0.75 3.02 27.91
CA LEU A 354 -0.38 2.49 28.68
C LEU A 354 -0.26 0.99 28.99
N ASN A 355 0.74 0.30 28.43
CA ASN A 355 0.81 -1.17 28.44
C ASN A 355 -0.53 -1.80 27.99
N SER A 356 -1.02 -1.35 26.84
CA SER A 356 -2.38 -1.60 26.34
C SER A 356 -2.34 -2.29 24.98
N PRO A 357 -3.24 -3.24 24.68
CA PRO A 357 -3.41 -3.74 23.33
C PRO A 357 -4.06 -2.70 22.41
N ILE A 358 -3.89 -2.90 21.10
CA ILE A 358 -4.59 -2.17 20.05
C ILE A 358 -5.61 -3.12 19.42
N LEU A 359 -6.87 -2.70 19.37
CA LEU A 359 -7.94 -3.36 18.63
C LEU A 359 -8.27 -2.56 17.38
N LEU A 360 -8.30 -3.24 16.23
CA LEU A 360 -8.78 -2.65 14.99
C LEU A 360 -10.30 -2.77 14.93
N VAL A 361 -10.98 -1.70 14.54
CA VAL A 361 -12.45 -1.66 14.38
C VAL A 361 -12.84 -0.93 13.10
N ASN A 362 -14.04 -1.18 12.59
CA ASN A 362 -14.65 -0.38 11.52
C ASN A 362 -16.18 -0.32 11.62
N SER A 363 -16.76 -1.01 12.58
CA SER A 363 -18.20 -1.15 12.82
C SER A 363 -18.43 -1.72 14.23
N LEU A 364 -19.66 -1.61 14.73
CA LEU A 364 -20.02 -2.03 16.11
C LEU A 364 -19.86 -3.53 16.36
N ASP A 365 -20.04 -4.38 15.35
CA ASP A 365 -19.90 -5.84 15.46
C ASP A 365 -18.46 -6.30 15.72
N LYS A 366 -17.47 -5.44 15.43
CA LYS A 366 -16.06 -5.70 15.71
C LYS A 366 -15.65 -5.33 17.13
N LEU A 367 -16.56 -4.79 17.94
CA LEU A 367 -16.27 -4.51 19.36
C LEU A 367 -16.29 -5.79 20.20
N PRO A 368 -15.45 -5.87 21.25
CA PRO A 368 -15.54 -6.95 22.22
C PRO A 368 -16.91 -6.98 22.88
N LYS A 369 -17.48 -8.18 23.08
CA LYS A 369 -18.76 -8.34 23.78
C LYS A 369 -18.72 -7.78 25.22
N ASN A 370 -17.59 -7.96 25.90
CA ASN A 370 -17.38 -7.46 27.26
C ASN A 370 -16.33 -6.36 27.28
N LEU A 371 -16.79 -5.11 27.26
CA LEU A 371 -15.95 -3.92 27.36
C LEU A 371 -15.70 -3.50 28.82
N ALA A 372 -16.48 -3.99 29.78
CA ALA A 372 -16.40 -3.61 31.20
C ALA A 372 -15.12 -4.11 31.89
N ILE A 373 -14.34 -4.97 31.22
CA ILE A 373 -13.02 -5.40 31.68
C ILE A 373 -11.96 -4.29 31.57
N TYR A 374 -12.22 -3.27 30.73
CA TYR A 374 -11.33 -2.13 30.54
C TYR A 374 -11.84 -0.93 31.32
N ARG A 375 -10.93 -0.25 32.03
CA ARG A 375 -11.28 0.97 32.77
C ARG A 375 -11.30 2.20 31.85
N ASP A 376 -10.31 2.32 30.98
CA ASP A 376 -10.18 3.46 30.07
C ASP A 376 -10.05 2.99 28.62
N ALA A 377 -10.75 3.67 27.71
CA ALA A 377 -10.72 3.40 26.28
C ALA A 377 -10.17 4.60 25.52
N TYR A 378 -9.21 4.37 24.63
CA TYR A 378 -8.59 5.41 23.81
C TYR A 378 -8.91 5.16 22.34
N ILE A 379 -9.49 6.14 21.66
CA ILE A 379 -9.74 6.12 20.22
C ILE A 379 -8.72 7.00 19.55
N ILE A 380 -7.94 6.44 18.63
CA ILE A 380 -6.98 7.18 17.81
C ILE A 380 -7.54 7.32 16.40
N GLY A 381 -7.68 8.57 15.95
CA GLY A 381 -8.30 8.91 14.68
C GLY A 381 -9.65 9.62 14.82
N GLY A 382 -10.01 10.39 13.81
CA GLY A 382 -11.24 11.18 13.79
C GLY A 382 -12.50 10.32 13.60
N LYS A 383 -13.67 10.98 13.62
CA LYS A 383 -14.99 10.33 13.44
C LYS A 383 -15.15 9.59 12.10
N ASN A 384 -14.39 9.98 11.08
CA ASN A 384 -14.38 9.33 9.76
C ASN A 384 -13.52 8.05 9.73
N SER A 385 -12.71 7.81 10.76
CA SER A 385 -11.96 6.56 10.97
C SER A 385 -12.77 5.67 11.92
N VAL A 386 -12.92 6.09 13.17
CA VAL A 386 -13.72 5.38 14.18
C VAL A 386 -14.97 6.19 14.45
N GLY A 387 -16.13 5.67 14.05
CA GLY A 387 -17.42 6.35 14.11
C GLY A 387 -17.84 6.78 15.53
N LEU A 388 -18.78 7.73 15.59
CA LEU A 388 -19.37 8.19 16.86
C LEU A 388 -20.28 7.13 17.49
N ASP A 389 -20.87 6.26 16.68
CA ASP A 389 -21.61 5.08 17.13
C ASP A 389 -20.74 4.17 18.00
N ILE A 390 -19.52 3.87 17.54
CA ILE A 390 -18.53 3.10 18.31
C ILE A 390 -18.16 3.84 19.60
N GLU A 391 -17.87 5.13 19.52
CA GLU A 391 -17.54 5.94 20.71
C GLU A 391 -18.68 5.96 21.75
N ASN A 392 -19.92 6.15 21.30
CA ASN A 392 -21.09 6.14 22.17
C ASN A 392 -21.31 4.75 22.79
N ARG A 393 -21.07 3.66 22.04
CA ARG A 393 -21.09 2.32 22.59
C ARG A 393 -20.00 2.11 23.66
N LEU A 394 -18.81 2.68 23.49
CA LEU A 394 -17.75 2.61 24.50
C LEU A 394 -18.13 3.41 25.77
N LYS A 395 -18.78 4.56 25.63
CA LYS A 395 -19.22 5.40 26.77
C LYS A 395 -20.37 4.78 27.59
N SER A 396 -21.21 3.96 26.96
CA SER A 396 -22.36 3.32 27.60
C SER A 396 -22.01 2.06 28.39
N VAL A 397 -20.80 1.51 28.21
CA VAL A 397 -20.29 0.41 29.03
C VAL A 397 -19.45 1.00 30.16
N LYS A 398 -19.60 0.50 31.40
CA LYS A 398 -18.86 0.92 32.61
C LYS A 398 -17.34 0.97 32.42
N GLY A 399 -16.83 2.05 31.82
CA GLY A 399 -15.43 2.38 31.65
C GLY A 399 -15.31 3.88 31.84
N ASP A 400 -14.74 4.29 32.97
CA ASP A 400 -14.89 5.65 33.50
C ASP A 400 -14.39 6.75 32.56
N LYS A 401 -13.57 6.48 31.53
CA LYS A 401 -13.08 7.53 30.61
C LYS A 401 -12.85 7.00 29.19
N VAL A 402 -13.63 7.53 28.22
CA VAL A 402 -13.38 7.36 26.78
C VAL A 402 -12.69 8.62 26.27
N TYR A 403 -11.49 8.45 25.70
CA TYR A 403 -10.69 9.54 25.14
C TYR A 403 -10.56 9.38 23.63
N ARG A 404 -10.76 10.46 22.89
CA ARG A 404 -10.43 10.48 21.45
C ARG A 404 -9.26 11.42 21.21
N ILE A 405 -8.21 10.94 20.56
CA ILE A 405 -7.06 11.73 20.13
C ILE A 405 -7.02 11.69 18.60
N PHE A 406 -7.11 12.85 17.97
CA PHE A 406 -7.17 12.98 16.52
C PHE A 406 -6.68 14.34 16.07
N GLY A 407 -6.21 14.40 14.83
CA GLY A 407 -5.92 15.64 14.11
C GLY A 407 -6.71 15.74 12.81
N GLN A 408 -6.51 16.86 12.10
CA GLN A 408 -7.13 17.08 10.78
C GLN A 408 -6.59 16.13 9.72
N ASP A 409 -5.34 15.67 9.88
CA ASP A 409 -4.69 14.70 9.02
C ASP A 409 -3.79 13.76 9.84
N ARG A 410 -3.07 12.88 9.15
CA ARG A 410 -2.16 11.91 9.77
C ARG A 410 -0.99 12.53 10.52
N GLU A 411 -0.45 13.65 10.04
CA GLU A 411 0.66 14.34 10.70
C GLU A 411 0.15 14.94 12.01
N SER A 412 -1.00 15.62 11.95
CA SER A 412 -1.68 16.21 13.10
C SER A 412 -2.12 15.14 14.13
N THR A 413 -2.68 13.99 13.72
CA THR A 413 -3.01 12.90 14.67
C THR A 413 -1.77 12.41 15.41
N SER A 414 -0.66 12.18 14.69
CA SER A 414 0.60 11.73 15.31
C SER A 414 1.18 12.78 16.27
N ASN A 415 1.05 14.06 15.93
CA ASN A 415 1.44 15.18 16.78
C ASN A 415 0.61 15.22 18.07
N GLN A 416 -0.72 15.11 17.95
CA GLN A 416 -1.62 15.11 19.11
C GLN A 416 -1.33 13.96 20.07
N VAL A 417 -1.01 12.77 19.54
CA VAL A 417 -0.53 11.67 20.37
C VAL A 417 0.79 12.04 21.05
N ALA A 418 1.76 12.61 20.33
CA ALA A 418 3.04 13.03 20.91
C ALA A 418 2.89 14.10 22.01
N GLN A 419 1.94 15.03 21.88
CA GLN A 419 1.64 16.04 22.91
C GLN A 419 1.10 15.41 24.22
N VAL A 420 0.37 14.30 24.12
CA VAL A 420 -0.06 13.51 25.29
C VAL A 420 1.11 12.73 25.92
N LEU A 421 2.03 12.25 25.09
CA LEU A 421 3.16 11.44 25.54
C LEU A 421 4.26 12.27 26.20
N LYS A 422 4.60 13.41 25.60
CA LYS A 422 5.64 14.37 26.01
C LYS A 422 7.04 13.78 26.11
N TYR A 423 7.38 12.80 25.27
CA TYR A 423 8.73 12.27 25.26
C TYR A 423 9.75 13.26 24.65
N ASN A 424 11.01 13.13 25.05
CA ASN A 424 12.14 13.91 24.55
C ASN A 424 12.83 13.30 23.33
N GLU A 425 12.49 12.05 23.01
CA GLU A 425 12.93 11.36 21.82
C GLU A 425 11.78 11.20 20.83
N ASN A 426 12.05 11.36 19.53
CA ASN A 426 11.08 11.25 18.46
C ASN A 426 11.55 10.27 17.40
N ILE A 427 10.63 9.55 16.79
CA ILE A 427 10.83 8.80 15.55
C ILE A 427 10.05 9.52 14.46
N LEU A 428 10.72 9.92 13.39
CA LEU A 428 10.12 10.53 12.21
C LEU A 428 9.96 9.46 11.15
N ALA A 429 8.73 9.30 10.65
CA ALA A 429 8.42 8.34 9.60
C ALA A 429 7.49 8.96 8.55
N ASN A 430 7.60 8.52 7.30
CA ASN A 430 6.75 9.06 6.24
C ASN A 430 5.29 8.62 6.45
N GLY A 431 4.38 9.59 6.61
CA GLY A 431 2.96 9.35 6.81
C GLY A 431 2.24 8.86 5.55
N SER A 432 2.75 9.12 4.35
CA SER A 432 2.18 8.75 3.06
C SER A 432 2.74 7.45 2.48
N SER A 433 3.90 6.99 2.95
CA SER A 433 4.56 5.74 2.55
C SER A 433 4.87 4.88 3.77
N PHE A 434 4.02 3.90 4.03
CA PHE A 434 4.06 3.09 5.26
C PHE A 434 5.09 1.96 5.25
N ALA A 435 5.69 1.68 4.09
CA ALA A 435 6.61 0.56 3.90
C ALA A 435 7.75 0.57 4.93
N ASP A 436 8.41 1.72 5.08
CA ASP A 436 9.46 1.91 6.10
C ASP A 436 8.85 2.21 7.47
N ALA A 437 7.79 3.03 7.52
CA ALA A 437 7.23 3.60 8.74
C ALA A 437 6.83 2.54 9.77
N LEU A 438 6.37 1.38 9.32
CA LEU A 438 6.03 0.26 10.19
C LEU A 438 7.24 -0.27 10.98
N SER A 439 8.47 -0.10 10.49
CA SER A 439 9.69 -0.49 11.20
C SER A 439 9.94 0.35 12.47
N ALA A 440 9.26 1.50 12.60
CA ALA A 440 9.33 2.33 13.81
C ALA A 440 8.87 1.57 15.07
N VAL A 441 8.00 0.57 14.93
CA VAL A 441 7.51 -0.23 16.07
C VAL A 441 8.64 -0.93 16.84
N ASN A 442 9.72 -1.29 16.16
CA ASN A 442 10.88 -1.90 16.81
C ASN A 442 11.58 -0.90 17.72
N LEU A 443 11.81 0.33 17.25
CA LEU A 443 12.44 1.40 18.04
C LEU A 443 11.64 1.78 19.30
N LEU A 444 10.33 1.54 19.31
CA LEU A 444 9.45 1.81 20.46
C LEU A 444 9.60 0.80 21.61
N ASN A 445 10.35 -0.29 21.44
CA ASN A 445 10.60 -1.23 22.54
C ASN A 445 11.51 -0.63 23.62
N ASN A 446 12.44 0.25 23.24
CA ASN A 446 13.43 0.82 24.16
C ASN A 446 13.11 2.27 24.49
N GLY A 447 12.68 2.53 25.73
CA GLY A 447 12.45 3.87 26.25
C GLY A 447 11.21 4.57 25.67
N GLY A 448 10.90 5.73 26.21
CA GLY A 448 9.77 6.55 25.76
C GLY A 448 10.12 7.38 24.53
N LYS A 449 9.47 7.09 23.39
CA LYS A 449 9.66 7.82 22.13
C LYS A 449 8.31 8.23 21.56
N ASN A 450 8.22 9.43 21.00
CA ASN A 450 7.08 9.83 20.16
C ASN A 450 7.25 9.23 18.76
N LEU A 451 6.15 9.03 18.04
CA LEU A 451 6.16 8.73 16.61
C LEU A 451 5.46 9.85 15.87
N LEU A 452 6.23 10.62 15.09
CA LEU A 452 5.76 11.75 14.30
C LEU A 452 5.72 11.34 12.84
N LEU A 453 4.53 11.42 12.25
CA LEU A 453 4.35 11.24 10.82
C LEU A 453 4.66 12.55 10.10
N VAL A 454 5.47 12.46 9.04
CA VAL A 454 5.89 13.60 8.20
C VAL A 454 5.67 13.30 6.72
N LYS A 455 5.71 14.32 5.87
CA LYS A 455 5.81 14.14 4.42
C LYS A 455 7.26 13.93 4.01
N LYS A 456 7.49 13.46 2.77
CA LYS A 456 8.84 13.20 2.25
C LYS A 456 9.76 14.41 2.37
N ASN A 457 9.28 15.57 1.92
CA ASN A 457 10.08 16.78 1.77
C ASN A 457 9.65 17.91 2.73
N SER A 458 8.72 17.63 3.65
CA SER A 458 8.18 18.67 4.54
C SER A 458 7.75 18.10 5.88
N ILE A 459 7.94 18.94 6.89
CA ILE A 459 7.54 18.72 8.27
C ILE A 459 6.63 19.88 8.67
N SER A 460 5.49 19.56 9.29
CA SER A 460 4.54 20.57 9.78
C SER A 460 5.17 21.47 10.85
N ARG A 461 4.61 22.67 11.06
CA ARG A 461 5.07 23.60 12.11
C ARG A 461 5.07 22.91 13.49
N ASP A 462 3.97 22.26 13.84
CA ASP A 462 3.81 21.58 15.12
C ASP A 462 4.83 20.44 15.30
N ASN A 463 5.15 19.71 14.23
CA ASN A 463 6.19 18.68 14.29
C ASN A 463 7.59 19.29 14.41
N LYS A 464 7.86 20.44 13.77
CA LYS A 464 9.15 21.15 13.96
C LYS A 464 9.36 21.49 15.43
N GLU A 465 8.35 22.05 16.10
CA GLU A 465 8.41 22.38 17.53
C GLU A 465 8.72 21.14 18.39
N LEU A 466 8.08 20.01 18.10
CA LEU A 466 8.33 18.76 18.81
C LEU A 466 9.69 18.12 18.51
N THR A 467 10.39 18.55 17.45
CA THR A 467 11.70 18.02 17.06
C THR A 467 12.87 18.91 17.47
N LEU A 468 12.62 20.19 17.75
CA LEU A 468 13.66 21.15 18.10
C LEU A 468 14.36 20.76 19.42
N ASN A 469 15.70 20.79 19.43
CA ASN A 469 16.54 20.47 20.59
C ASN A 469 16.25 19.08 21.22
N LYS A 470 15.73 18.15 20.42
CA LYS A 470 15.37 16.80 20.85
C LYS A 470 16.11 15.74 20.04
N THR A 471 16.13 14.53 20.57
CA THR A 471 16.72 13.38 19.84
C THR A 471 15.72 12.87 18.83
N ASN A 472 16.07 12.97 17.55
CA ASN A 472 15.22 12.59 16.43
C ASN A 472 15.83 11.42 15.67
N TYR A 473 15.14 10.29 15.66
CA TYR A 473 15.43 9.16 14.77
C TYR A 473 14.62 9.30 13.50
N ILE A 474 15.17 8.87 12.37
CA ILE A 474 14.45 8.87 11.10
C ILE A 474 14.36 7.44 10.60
N ILE A 475 13.15 6.97 10.30
CA ILE A 475 12.91 5.66 9.71
C ILE A 475 12.66 5.82 8.21
N GLY A 476 13.47 5.10 7.43
CA GLY A 476 13.38 5.06 5.97
C GLY A 476 14.50 5.84 5.27
N GLY A 477 14.74 5.45 4.02
CA GLY A 477 15.77 6.05 3.17
C GLY A 477 15.42 7.48 2.74
N TYR A 478 16.34 8.13 2.02
CA TYR A 478 16.12 9.51 1.54
C TYR A 478 14.98 9.66 0.53
N ASN A 479 14.58 8.55 -0.11
CA ASN A 479 13.42 8.52 -1.00
C ASN A 479 12.09 8.59 -0.25
N THR A 480 12.06 8.17 1.03
CA THR A 480 10.85 8.21 1.87
C THR A 480 10.89 9.39 2.82
N VAL A 481 12.02 9.74 3.41
CA VAL A 481 12.16 10.97 4.22
C VAL A 481 13.44 11.70 3.82
N SER A 482 13.30 12.91 3.26
CA SER A 482 14.41 13.66 2.67
C SER A 482 15.52 13.98 3.70
N LYS A 483 16.71 14.32 3.18
CA LYS A 483 17.83 14.82 3.99
C LYS A 483 17.46 16.11 4.74
N THR A 484 16.73 16.98 4.05
CA THR A 484 16.37 18.32 4.50
C THR A 484 15.23 18.36 5.52
N ILE A 485 14.66 17.21 5.90
CA ILE A 485 13.46 17.16 6.76
C ILE A 485 13.66 17.85 8.12
N LEU A 486 14.87 17.80 8.67
CA LEU A 486 15.25 18.46 9.92
C LEU A 486 16.06 19.76 9.70
N GLY A 487 16.25 20.18 8.44
CA GLY A 487 16.93 21.44 8.11
C GLY A 487 18.43 21.49 8.43
N TYR A 488 19.18 20.42 8.13
CA TYR A 488 20.65 20.47 8.11
C TYR A 488 21.17 20.98 6.79
#